data_AF-A0A8T6SQU1-F1
#
_entry.id   AF-A0A8T6SQU1-F1
#
_cell.length_a   1.000
_cell.length_b   1.000
_cell.length_c   1.000
_cell.angle_alpha   90.00
_cell.angle_beta   90.00
_cell.angle_gamma   90.00
#
_symmetry.space_group_name_H-M   'P 1'
#
loop_
_entity.id
_entity.type
_entity.pdbx_description
1 polymer ?
#
loop_
_entity_poly.entity_id
_entity_poly.type
_entity_poly.pdbx_seq_one_letter_code
_entity_poly.pdbx_strand_id
1 'polypeptide(L)' 'MPTITLSTKVDDDHQLLMVRNFLKPIFTGLKVKTKIDTTPRGWVQVTVSGEDQDVLLNYLAQKVGVSP' A
#
# COMPACT_ATOMS: atom_id res chain seq x y z
N MET A 1 8.29 -11.43 1.28
CA MET A 1 7.11 -10.54 1.26
C MET A 1 7.57 -9.15 1.66
N PRO A 2 7.92 -8.29 0.69
CA PRO A 2 8.27 -6.91 0.99
C PRO A 2 7.10 -6.18 1.64
N THR A 3 7.38 -5.46 2.71
CA THR A 3 6.45 -4.53 3.36
C THR A 3 7.03 -3.14 3.21
N ILE A 4 6.27 -2.23 2.62
CA ILE A 4 6.64 -0.82 2.48
C ILE A 4 5.68 0.06 3.26
N THR A 5 6.21 1.15 3.80
CA THR A 5 5.43 2.18 4.47
C THR A 5 5.16 3.30 3.47
N LEU A 6 3.90 3.66 3.27
CA LEU A 6 3.52 4.77 2.40
C LEU A 6 3.69 6.09 3.15
N SER A 7 3.95 7.17 2.41
CA SER A 7 3.96 8.55 2.94
C SER A 7 2.54 9.08 3.19
N THR A 8 1.67 8.22 3.74
CA THR A 8 0.28 8.50 4.06
C THR A 8 0.03 8.07 5.49
N LYS A 9 -0.43 9.01 6.30
CA LYS A 9 -0.84 8.78 7.68
C LYS A 9 -2.37 8.75 7.73
N VAL A 10 -2.91 7.83 8.50
CA VAL A 10 -4.32 7.71 8.81
C VAL A 10 -4.49 7.74 10.32
N ASP A 11 -5.52 8.44 10.79
CA ASP A 11 -5.80 8.55 12.22
C ASP A 11 -6.97 7.66 12.67
N ASP A 12 -7.76 7.14 11.72
CA ASP A 12 -8.91 6.28 11.96
C ASP A 12 -9.11 5.22 10.87
N ASP A 13 -9.95 4.22 11.16
CA ASP A 13 -10.24 3.10 10.26
C ASP A 13 -10.99 3.53 8.98
N HIS A 14 -11.73 4.64 9.02
CA HIS A 14 -12.46 5.15 7.87
C HIS A 14 -11.51 5.73 6.83
N GLN A 15 -10.47 6.45 7.26
CA GLN A 15 -9.39 6.92 6.40
C GLN A 15 -8.61 5.74 5.81
N LEU A 16 -8.34 4.69 6.61
CA LEU A 16 -7.72 3.46 6.09
C LEU A 16 -8.60 2.80 5.02
N LEU A 17 -9.92 2.77 5.20
CA LEU A 17 -10.86 2.25 4.20
C LEU A 17 -10.81 3.07 2.90
N MET A 18 -10.72 4.40 2.98
CA MET A 18 -10.55 5.26 1.81
C MET A 18 -9.25 4.94 1.06
N VAL A 19 -8.14 4.77 1.78
CA VAL A 19 -6.85 4.39 1.18
C VAL A 19 -6.95 3.02 0.50
N ARG A 20 -7.59 2.03 1.14
CA ARG A 20 -7.84 0.71 0.54
C ARG A 20 -8.65 0.84 -0.75
N ASN A 21 -9.72 1.65 -0.74
CA ASN A 21 -10.58 1.85 -1.90
C ASN A 21 -9.85 2.59 -3.04
N PHE A 22 -8.93 3.50 -2.72
CA PHE A 22 -8.08 4.18 -3.70
C PHE A 22 -7.03 3.23 -4.32
N LEU A 23 -6.42 2.36 -3.51
CA LEU A 23 -5.35 1.46 -3.96
C LEU A 23 -5.87 0.20 -4.67
N LYS A 24 -7.06 -0.28 -4.32
CA LYS A 24 -7.63 -1.52 -4.89
C LYS A 24 -7.73 -1.52 -6.43
N PRO A 25 -8.18 -0.44 -7.11
CA PRO A 25 -8.18 -0.35 -8.57
C PRO A 25 -6.79 -0.45 -9.21
N ILE A 26 -5.75 0.04 -8.53
CA ILE A 26 -4.37 0.00 -9.01
C ILE A 26 -3.84 -1.45 -9.01
N PHE A 27 -4.30 -2.26 -8.06
CA PHE A 27 -3.87 -3.66 -7.95
C PHE A 27 -4.62 -4.57 -8.94
N THR A 28 -5.80 -4.16 -9.41
CA THR A 28 -6.57 -4.91 -10.42
C THR A 28 -5.79 -5.00 -11.72
N GLY A 29 -5.46 -6.24 -12.12
CA GLY A 29 -4.67 -6.54 -13.31
C GLY A 29 -3.24 -6.97 -13.01
N LEU A 30 -2.75 -6.77 -11.78
CA LEU A 30 -1.46 -7.29 -11.31
C LEU A 30 -1.66 -8.62 -10.60
N LYS A 31 -0.78 -9.60 -10.86
CA LYS A 31 -0.79 -10.90 -10.18
C LYS A 31 -0.11 -10.80 -8.81
N VAL A 32 -0.70 -9.99 -7.93
CA VAL A 32 -0.17 -9.71 -6.60
C VAL A 32 -1.24 -9.93 -5.52
N LYS A 33 -0.78 -10.38 -4.36
CA LYS A 33 -1.51 -10.38 -3.11
C LYS A 33 -1.01 -9.20 -2.28
N THR A 34 -1.92 -8.37 -1.84
CA THR A 34 -1.61 -7.17 -1.05
C THR A 34 -2.32 -7.23 0.31
N LYS A 35 -1.59 -6.97 1.39
CA LYS A 35 -2.17 -6.68 2.70
C LYS A 35 -1.91 -5.21 3.01
N ILE A 36 -2.98 -4.45 3.20
CA ILE A 36 -2.91 -3.05 3.65
C ILE A 36 -3.20 -3.06 5.15
N ASP A 37 -2.36 -2.40 5.93
CA ASP A 37 -2.46 -2.29 7.38
C ASP A 37 -1.93 -0.93 7.84
N THR A 38 -1.90 -0.70 9.15
CA THR A 38 -1.29 0.51 9.73
C THR A 38 -0.22 0.16 10.75
N THR A 39 0.81 0.99 10.81
CA THR A 39 1.78 0.95 11.92
C THR A 39 1.11 1.46 13.20
N PRO A 40 1.67 1.18 14.40
CA PRO A 40 1.18 1.77 15.66
C PRO A 40 1.15 3.31 15.70
N ARG A 41 1.87 3.96 14.77
CA ARG A 41 1.91 5.42 14.62
C ARG A 41 0.93 5.95 13.55
N GLY A 42 0.08 5.10 12.97
CA GLY A 42 -0.93 5.48 11.98
C GLY A 42 -0.42 5.55 10.54
N TRP A 43 0.85 5.21 10.26
CA TRP A 43 1.34 5.15 8.88
C TRP A 43 0.79 3.94 8.15
N VAL A 44 0.35 4.12 6.91
CA VAL A 44 -0.14 3.01 6.09
C VAL A 44 1.02 2.12 5.66
N GLN A 45 0.88 0.82 5.90
CA GLN A 45 1.79 -0.21 5.43
C GLN A 45 1.13 -1.11 4.40
N VAL A 46 1.88 -1.43 3.35
CA VAL A 46 1.44 -2.36 2.31
C VAL A 46 2.46 -3.49 2.21
N THR A 47 2.00 -4.70 2.50
CA THR A 47 2.75 -5.93 2.24
C THR A 47 2.33 -6.48 0.90
N VAL A 48 3.29 -6.72 0.01
CA VAL A 48 3.06 -7.22 -1.35
C VAL A 48 3.71 -8.60 -1.50
N SER A 49 3.06 -9.48 -2.26
CA SER A 49 3.61 -10.79 -2.65
C SER A 49 3.03 -11.21 -4.00
N GLY A 50 3.86 -11.59 -4.96
CA GLY A 50 3.39 -12.06 -6.26
C GLY A 50 4.43 -11.88 -7.37
N GLU A 51 4.04 -12.22 -8.59
CA GLU A 51 4.90 -12.09 -9.78
C GLU A 51 5.21 -10.61 -10.06
N ASP A 52 4.18 -9.76 -10.02
CA ASP A 52 4.31 -8.33 -10.36
C ASP A 52 4.64 -7.45 -9.15
N GLN A 53 5.28 -8.01 -8.11
CA GLN A 53 5.55 -7.27 -6.86
C GLN A 53 6.38 -6.00 -7.12
N ASP A 54 7.42 -6.08 -7.96
CA ASP A 54 8.37 -4.98 -8.17
C ASP A 54 7.73 -3.84 -8.97
N VAL A 55 6.82 -4.18 -9.89
CA VAL A 55 6.00 -3.21 -10.63
C VAL A 55 5.13 -2.43 -9.65
N LEU A 56 4.45 -3.13 -8.73
CA LEU A 56 3.59 -2.48 -7.76
C LEU A 56 4.39 -1.60 -6.79
N LEU A 57 5.52 -2.09 -6.27
CA LEU A 57 6.38 -1.32 -5.37
C LEU A 57 6.90 -0.04 -6.04
N ASN A 58 7.33 -0.13 -7.30
CA ASN A 58 7.78 1.02 -8.06
C ASN A 58 6.64 2.01 -8.33
N TYR A 59 5.44 1.53 -8.65
CA TYR A 59 4.26 2.39 -8.80
C TYR A 59 3.95 3.14 -7.50
N LEU A 60 3.94 2.44 -6.36
CA LEU A 60 3.66 3.05 -5.06
C LEU A 60 4.72 4.08 -4.69
N ALA A 61 6.00 3.80 -4.94
CA ALA A 61 7.09 4.74 -4.71
C ALA A 61 6.96 6.01 -5.58
N GLN A 62 6.58 5.88 -6.86
CA GLN A 62 6.48 7.02 -7.78
C GLN A 62 5.19 7.83 -7.62
N LYS A 63 4.05 7.18 -7.36
CA LYS A 63 2.73 7.83 -7.37
C LYS A 63 2.25 8.25 -6.00
N VAL A 64 2.59 7.49 -4.96
CA VAL A 64 2.16 7.77 -3.58
C VAL A 64 3.31 8.31 -2.74
N GLY A 65 4.52 7.81 -2.99
CA GLY A 65 5.68 8.09 -2.16
C GLY A 65 5.79 7.08 -1.01
N VAL A 66 7.00 6.60 -0.78
CA VAL A 66 7.33 5.68 0.31
C VAL A 66 8.11 6.41 1.39
N SER A 67 7.74 6.16 2.65
CA SER A 67 8.54 6.61 3.79
C SER A 67 9.58 5.53 4.10
N PRO A 68 10.84 5.91 4.40
CA PRO A 68 11.79 4.99 5.01
C PRO A 68 11.28 4.47 6.37
#